data_AF-A0A7W0UQT0-F1
#
_entry.id   AF-A0A7W0UQT0-F1
#
_cell.length_a   1.000
_cell.length_b   1.000
_cell.length_c   1.000
_cell.angle_alpha   90.00
_cell.angle_beta   90.00
_cell.angle_gamma   90.00
#
_symmetry.space_group_name_H-M   'P 1'
#
loop_
_entity.id
_entity.type
_entity.pdbx_description
1 polymer ?
#
loop_
_entity_poly.entity_id
_entity_poly.type
_entity_poly.pdbx_seq_one_letter_code
_entity_poly.pdbx_strand_id
1 'polypeptide(L)'
;MPTISEFYGIVSRMFPKDHPPPHFHALYGEHRARFAIASGEPIDGDLPPRAARLVREWAELRRSELATNWQRAEQMRSLEPIEPLP
;
A
#
# COMPACT_ATOMS: atom_id res chain seq x y z
N MET A 1 7.50 6.72 -9.76
CA MET A 1 6.73 6.69 -8.49
C MET A 1 7.17 5.46 -7.72
N PRO A 2 7.46 5.54 -6.41
CA PRO A 2 8.13 4.44 -5.74
C PRO A 2 7.18 3.27 -5.51
N THR A 3 7.50 2.12 -6.10
CA THR A 3 7.10 0.84 -5.53
C THR A 3 7.73 0.76 -4.15
N ILE A 4 6.90 0.61 -3.13
CA ILE A 4 7.35 0.49 -1.73
C ILE A 4 7.51 -0.97 -1.33
N SER A 5 6.82 -1.90 -1.99
CA SER A 5 7.00 -3.34 -1.76
C SER A 5 6.41 -4.14 -2.92
N GLU A 6 6.89 -5.36 -3.12
CA GLU A 6 6.38 -6.29 -4.12
C GLU A 6 6.46 -7.74 -3.60
N PHE A 7 5.36 -8.48 -3.70
CA PHE A 7 5.28 -9.88 -3.25
C PHE A 7 4.16 -10.63 -3.97
N TYR A 8 4.35 -11.92 -4.29
CA TYR A 8 3.32 -12.76 -4.93
C TYR A 8 2.68 -12.15 -6.21
N GLY A 9 3.43 -11.30 -6.94
CA GLY A 9 2.93 -10.55 -8.11
C GLY A 9 2.08 -9.31 -7.78
N ILE A 10 1.94 -8.97 -6.50
CA ILE A 10 1.26 -7.77 -6.00
C ILE A 10 2.31 -6.67 -5.86
N VAL A 11 2.05 -5.53 -6.49
CA VAL A 11 2.90 -4.34 -6.42
C VAL A 11 2.24 -3.29 -5.54
N SER A 12 2.85 -2.97 -4.41
CA SER A 12 2.41 -1.91 -3.50
C SER A 12 3.14 -0.60 -3.80
N ARG A 13 2.38 0.48 -4.02
CA ARG A 13 2.88 1.82 -4.35
C ARG A 13 2.28 2.87 -3.44
N MET A 14 3.04 3.93 -3.23
CA MET A 14 2.55 5.14 -2.57
C MET A 14 3.05 6.36 -3.33
N PHE A 15 2.21 7.39 -3.39
CA PHE A 15 2.43 8.54 -4.25
C PHE A 15 2.53 9.82 -3.41
N PRO A 16 3.61 10.61 -3.56
CA PRO A 16 3.64 11.95 -3.02
C PRO A 16 2.47 12.75 -3.60
N LYS A 17 1.79 13.54 -2.74
CA LYS A 17 0.59 14.34 -3.08
C LYS A 17 -0.74 13.58 -3.20
N ASP A 18 -0.79 12.29 -2.84
CA ASP A 18 -2.09 11.66 -2.60
C ASP A 18 -2.81 12.36 -1.43
N HIS A 19 -4.14 12.42 -1.50
CA HIS A 19 -4.95 13.12 -0.51
C HIS A 19 -5.41 12.18 0.61
N PRO A 20 -5.66 12.71 1.82
CA PRO A 20 -6.27 11.95 2.90
C PRO A 20 -7.59 11.27 2.47
N PRO A 21 -7.95 10.11 3.07
CA PRO A 21 -7.27 9.46 4.20
C PRO A 21 -5.94 8.78 3.81
N PRO A 22 -5.05 8.50 4.78
CA PRO A 22 -3.80 7.77 4.53
C PRO A 22 -4.03 6.41 3.85
N HIS A 23 -3.43 6.23 2.68
CA HIS A 23 -3.63 5.03 1.87
C HIS A 23 -2.40 4.65 1.05
N PHE A 24 -2.42 3.43 0.51
CA PHE A 24 -1.48 2.96 -0.50
C PHE A 24 -2.27 2.27 -1.64
N HIS A 25 -1.62 2.09 -2.79
CA HIS A 25 -2.20 1.43 -3.96
C HIS A 25 -1.59 0.05 -4.08
N ALA A 26 -2.41 -0.96 -4.33
CA ALA A 26 -1.96 -2.30 -4.69
C ALA A 26 -2.43 -2.64 -6.10
N LEU A 27 -1.54 -3.21 -6.90
CA LEU A 27 -1.80 -3.65 -8.26
C LEU A 27 -1.53 -5.16 -8.36
N TYR A 28 -2.43 -5.90 -9.02
CA TYR A 28 -2.29 -7.33 -9.27
C TYR A 28 -2.89 -7.69 -10.63
N GLY A 29 -2.03 -7.96 -11.62
CA GLY A 29 -2.47 -8.11 -13.01
C GLY A 29 -3.19 -6.85 -13.50
N GLU A 30 -4.44 -6.99 -13.94
CA GLU A 30 -5.31 -5.88 -14.36
C GLU A 30 -6.06 -5.20 -13.21
N HIS A 31 -6.05 -5.80 -12.02
CA HIS A 31 -6.77 -5.28 -10.85
C HIS A 31 -5.97 -4.22 -10.11
N ARG A 32 -6.67 -3.21 -9.58
CA ARG A 32 -6.10 -2.20 -8.70
C ARG A 32 -7.06 -1.85 -7.57
N ALA A 33 -6.51 -1.66 -6.38
CA ALA A 33 -7.27 -1.10 -5.26
C ALA A 33 -6.42 -0.15 -4.42
N ARG A 34 -7.09 0.80 -3.77
CA ARG A 34 -6.50 1.66 -2.74
C ARG A 34 -6.90 1.11 -1.39
N PHE A 35 -5.95 0.98 -0.48
CA PHE A 35 -6.15 0.42 0.86
C PHE A 35 -5.88 1.47 1.93
N ALA A 36 -6.79 1.60 2.89
CA ALA A 36 -6.59 2.48 4.04
C ALA A 36 -5.48 1.91 4.93
N ILE A 37 -4.47 2.72 5.25
CA ILE A 37 -3.35 2.28 6.12
C ILE A 37 -3.87 1.91 7.53
N ALA A 38 -4.90 2.61 8.01
CA ALA A 38 -5.43 2.44 9.36
C ALA A 38 -6.30 1.18 9.56
N SER A 39 -6.84 0.58 8.50
CA SER A 39 -7.68 -0.63 8.63
C SER A 39 -7.18 -1.79 7.79
N GLY A 40 -6.34 -1.53 6.79
CA GLY A 40 -6.01 -2.49 5.75
C GLY A 40 -7.18 -2.76 4.78
N GLU A 41 -8.33 -2.10 4.93
CA GLU A 41 -9.50 -2.34 4.07
C GLU A 41 -9.43 -1.51 2.78
N PRO A 42 -10.00 -2.02 1.66
CA PRO A 42 -10.07 -1.27 0.43
C PRO A 42 -10.98 -0.04 0.60
N ILE A 43 -10.50 1.12 0.15
CA ILE A 43 -11.25 2.37 0.05
C ILE A 43 -11.97 2.45 -1.30
N ASP A 44 -11.31 1.96 -2.36
CA ASP A 44 -11.76 2.06 -3.74
C ASP A 44 -11.02 1.03 -4.62
N GLY A 45 -11.66 0.62 -5.71
CA GLY A 45 -11.22 -0.48 -6.55
C GLY A 45 -11.34 -1.84 -5.85
N ASP A 46 -10.85 -2.88 -6.52
CA ASP A 46 -10.94 -4.25 -6.07
C ASP A 46 -9.68 -5.03 -6.44
N LEU A 47 -9.43 -6.09 -5.68
CA LEU A 47 -8.50 -7.15 -6.02
C LEU A 47 -9.24 -8.49 -5.88
N PRO A 48 -8.79 -9.55 -6.59
CA PRO A 48 -9.27 -10.90 -6.33
C PRO A 48 -9.16 -11.24 -4.84
N PRO A 49 -10.13 -11.97 -4.24
CA PRO A 49 -10.21 -12.14 -2.79
C PRO A 49 -8.93 -12.64 -2.13
N ARG A 50 -8.18 -13.52 -2.79
CA ARG A 50 -6.89 -14.02 -2.31
C ARG A 50 -5.82 -12.92 -2.27
N ALA A 51 -5.73 -12.10 -3.31
CA ALA A 51 -4.76 -10.99 -3.36
C ALA A 51 -5.12 -9.91 -2.34
N ALA A 52 -6.41 -9.56 -2.20
CA ALA A 52 -6.87 -8.62 -1.18
C ALA A 52 -6.50 -9.09 0.24
N ARG A 53 -6.66 -10.40 0.53
CA ARG A 53 -6.24 -10.97 1.83
C ARG A 53 -4.73 -10.83 2.07
N LEU A 54 -3.90 -11.13 1.08
CA LEU A 54 -2.44 -10.99 1.22
C LEU A 54 -2.03 -9.52 1.43
N VAL A 55 -2.65 -8.59 0.72
CA VAL A 55 -2.43 -7.14 0.92
C VAL A 55 -2.81 -6.71 2.34
N ARG A 56 -3.93 -7.21 2.86
CA ARG A 56 -4.37 -6.94 4.24
C ARG A 56 -3.40 -7.46 5.29
N GLU A 57 -2.95 -8.70 5.14
CA GLU A 57 -1.96 -9.32 6.04
C GLU A 57 -0.65 -8.54 6.03
N TRP A 58 -0.18 -8.16 4.84
CA TRP A 58 1.00 -7.31 4.69
C TRP A 58 0.81 -5.92 5.30
N ALA A 59 -0.32 -5.27 5.05
CA ALA A 59 -0.61 -3.94 5.58
C ALA A 59 -0.68 -3.93 7.11
N GLU A 60 -1.23 -4.99 7.71
CA GLU A 60 -1.26 -5.17 9.16
C GLU A 60 0.16 -5.31 9.74
N LEU A 61 0.98 -6.18 9.13
CA LEU A 61 2.36 -6.40 9.55
C LEU A 61 3.24 -5.15 9.40
N ARG A 62 2.98 -4.32 8.39
CA ARG A 62 3.80 -3.16 7.99
C ARG A 62 3.16 -1.80 8.29
N ARG A 63 2.13 -1.76 9.13
CA ARG A 63 1.32 -0.58 9.38
C ARG A 63 2.14 0.66 9.80
N SER A 64 3.12 0.49 10.68
CA SER A 64 3.98 1.58 11.16
C SER A 64 4.87 2.14 10.04
N GLU A 65 5.44 1.28 9.21
CA GLU A 65 6.27 1.63 8.06
C GLU A 65 5.44 2.35 6.99
N LEU A 66 4.22 1.87 6.73
CA LEU A 66 3.25 2.53 5.85
C LEU A 66 2.88 3.94 6.35
N ALA A 67 2.58 4.09 7.64
CA ALA A 67 2.28 5.39 8.24
C ALA A 67 3.48 6.36 8.16
N THR A 68 4.69 5.85 8.39
CA THR A 68 5.93 6.64 8.26
C THR A 68 6.15 7.10 6.81
N ASN A 69 5.92 6.21 5.84
CA ASN A 69 5.99 6.56 4.43
C ASN A 69 4.91 7.57 4.03
N TRP A 70 3.70 7.48 4.59
CA TRP A 70 2.66 8.49 4.35
C TRP A 70 3.10 9.88 4.82
N GLN A 71 3.64 9.99 6.04
CA GLN A 71 4.18 11.26 6.55
C GLN A 71 5.31 11.81 5.69
N ARG A 72 6.19 10.93 5.18
CA ARG A 72 7.24 11.32 4.21
C ARG A 72 6.63 11.84 2.91
N ALA A 73 5.61 11.16 2.39
CA ALA A 73 4.90 11.54 1.17
C ALA A 73 4.26 12.93 1.29
N GLU A 74 3.62 13.24 2.43
CA GLU A 74 3.03 14.55 2.73
C GLU A 74 4.09 15.66 2.75
N GLN A 75 5.30 15.35 3.23
CA GLN A 75 6.43 16.27 3.27
C GLN A 75 7.24 16.31 1.96
N MET A 76 6.77 15.63 0.89
CA MET A 76 7.49 15.46 -0.38
C MET A 76 8.91 14.87 -0.21
N ARG A 77 9.10 14.05 0.82
CA ARG A 77 10.35 13.31 1.08
C ARG A 77 10.34 11.98 0.34
N SER A 78 11.54 11.43 0.12
CA SER A 78 11.69 10.08 -0.42
C SER A 78 11.01 9.04 0.47
N LEU A 79 10.28 8.13 -0.17
CA LEU A 79 9.69 6.95 0.45
C LEU A 79 10.77 5.88 0.61
N GLU A 80 10.67 5.10 1.68
CA GLU A 80 11.55 3.96 1.92
C GLU A 80 10.92 2.66 1.39
N PRO A 81 11.72 1.68 0.96
CA PRO A 81 11.22 0.33 0.73
C PRO A 81 10.71 -0.28 2.04
N ILE A 82 9.69 -1.12 1.93
CA ILE A 82 9.05 -1.87 3.01
C ILE A 82 9.18 -3.35 2.69
N GLU A 83 9.63 -4.13 3.66
CA GLU A 83 9.81 -5.57 3.51
C GLU A 83 8.52 -6.26 3.02
N PRO A 84 8.64 -7.22 2.07
CA PRO A 84 7.48 -7.93 1.52
C PRO A 84 6.78 -8.80 2.57
N LEU A 85 5.62 -9.32 2.19
CA LEU A 85 4.99 -10.40 2.93
C LEU A 85 5.87 -11.65 2.78
N PRO A 86 6.25 -12.32 3.91
CA PRO A 86 7.06 -13.54 3.87
C PRO A 86 6.43 -14.69 3.07
#